data_AF-A0A4C1VCZ3-F1
#
_entry.id   AF-A0A4C1VCZ3-F1
#
_cell.length_a   1.000
_cell.length_b   1.000
_cell.length_c   1.000
_cell.angle_alpha   90.00
_cell.angle_beta   90.00
_cell.angle_gamma   90.00
#
_symmetry.space_group_name_H-M   'P 1'
#
loop_
_entity.id
_entity.type
_entity.pdbx_description
1 polymer ?
#
loop_
_entity_poly.entity_id
_entity_poly.type
_entity_poly.pdbx_seq_one_letter_code
_entity_poly.pdbx_strand_id
1 'polypeptide(L)'
;MLNIKKIDKVRHTKIRKTTKATDALNYALKLKWKWAGHVVRYTDRRWTARVTLWNGPTGKRSRGRPPTRWEDDLRQIAGPNWTDIARDRDVWASLEEAFTQSGVFAD
;
A
#
# COMPACT_ATOMS: atom_id res chain seq x y z
N MET A 1 21.89 8.26 -21.42
CA MET A 1 21.25 9.27 -20.54
C MET A 1 20.61 10.35 -21.41
N LEU A 2 19.54 11.03 -20.95
CA LEU A 2 18.75 11.99 -21.75
C LEU A 2 19.45 13.30 -22.14
N ASN A 3 20.71 13.52 -21.74
CA ASN A 3 21.48 14.75 -21.98
C ASN A 3 20.73 16.06 -21.64
N ILE A 4 19.89 16.03 -20.60
CA ILE A 4 19.13 17.18 -20.09
C ILE A 4 19.93 17.84 -18.97
N LYS A 5 20.08 19.16 -19.03
CA LYS A 5 20.70 19.98 -17.99
C LYS A 5 19.62 20.69 -17.18
N LYS A 6 19.95 21.08 -15.93
CA LYS A 6 19.01 21.84 -15.06
C LYS A 6 18.56 23.16 -15.71
N ILE A 7 19.42 23.78 -16.54
CA ILE A 7 19.12 25.04 -17.23
C ILE A 7 18.01 24.93 -18.27
N ASP A 8 17.79 23.72 -18.81
CA ASP A 8 16.76 23.48 -19.83
C ASP A 8 15.34 23.58 -19.24
N LYS A 9 15.21 23.61 -17.90
CA LYS A 9 13.95 23.73 -17.15
C LYS A 9 12.84 22.81 -17.66
N VAL A 10 13.22 21.62 -18.12
CA VAL A 10 12.29 20.63 -18.67
C VAL A 10 11.37 20.14 -17.55
N ARG A 11 10.05 20.23 -17.77
CA ARG A 11 9.06 19.74 -16.82
C ARG A 11 9.26 18.25 -16.51
N HIS A 12 9.12 17.88 -15.24
CA HIS A 12 9.29 16.49 -14.80
C HIS A 12 8.34 15.52 -15.54
N THR A 13 7.13 15.99 -15.91
CA THR A 13 6.14 15.19 -16.66
C THR A 13 6.66 14.77 -18.03
N LYS A 14 7.43 15.62 -18.72
CA LYS A 14 8.04 15.30 -20.01
C LYS A 14 9.14 14.25 -19.83
N ILE A 15 9.97 14.41 -18.80
CA ILE A 15 11.02 13.44 -18.47
C ILE A 15 10.41 12.07 -18.19
N ARG A 16 9.38 12.01 -17.33
CA ARG A 16 8.68 10.76 -16.99
C ARG A 16 8.01 10.10 -18.19
N LYS A 17 7.40 10.87 -19.10
CA LYS A 17 6.83 10.34 -20.36
C LYS A 17 7.91 9.68 -21.22
N THR A 18 9.08 10.30 -21.33
CA THR A 18 10.20 9.76 -22.13
C THR A 18 10.85 8.55 -21.48
N THR A 19 11.09 8.57 -20.16
CA THR A 19 11.74 7.46 -19.45
C THR A 19 10.80 6.30 -19.15
N LYS A 20 9.48 6.51 -19.22
CA LYS A 20 8.45 5.57 -18.76
C LYS A 20 8.69 5.12 -17.32
N ALA A 21 9.23 6.01 -16.48
CA ALA A 21 9.55 5.70 -15.10
C ALA A 21 8.26 5.41 -14.32
N THR A 22 8.24 4.27 -13.63
CA THR A 22 7.16 3.91 -12.72
C THR A 22 7.08 4.91 -11.58
N ASP A 23 5.86 5.33 -11.23
CA ASP A 23 5.66 6.17 -10.07
C ASP A 23 5.99 5.40 -8.78
N ALA A 24 6.83 6.00 -7.93
CA ALA A 24 7.34 5.35 -6.73
C ALA A 24 6.25 5.07 -5.70
N LEU A 25 5.26 5.96 -5.57
CA LEU A 25 4.13 5.78 -4.65
C LEU A 25 3.24 4.64 -5.16
N ASN A 26 2.89 4.64 -6.45
CA ASN A 26 2.12 3.54 -7.04
C ASN A 26 2.83 2.20 -6.85
N TYR A 27 4.15 2.15 -7.06
CA TYR A 27 4.94 0.94 -6.86
C TYR A 27 4.93 0.47 -5.40
N ALA A 28 5.13 1.39 -4.45
CA ALA A 28 5.09 1.09 -3.03
C ALA A 28 3.72 0.57 -2.57
N LEU A 29 2.62 1.18 -3.06
CA LEU A 29 1.26 0.73 -2.76
C LEU A 29 0.98 -0.67 -3.30
N LYS A 30 1.38 -0.96 -4.55
CA LYS A 30 1.27 -2.32 -5.11
C LYS A 30 2.01 -3.36 -4.27
N LEU A 31 3.24 -3.03 -3.86
CA LEU A 31 4.02 -3.90 -2.99
C LEU A 31 3.35 -4.11 -1.63
N LYS A 32 2.83 -3.05 -1.02
CA LYS A 32 2.10 -3.13 0.25
C LYS A 32 0.88 -4.05 0.13
N TRP A 33 0.07 -3.88 -0.92
CA TRP A 33 -1.11 -4.71 -1.16
C TRP A 33 -0.74 -6.18 -1.33
N LYS A 34 0.25 -6.48 -2.19
CA LYS A 34 0.75 -7.85 -2.41
C LYS A 34 1.32 -8.47 -1.14
N TRP A 35 2.08 -7.70 -0.38
CA TRP A 35 2.66 -8.13 0.89
C TRP A 35 1.59 -8.49 1.91
N ALA A 36 0.56 -7.64 2.07
CA ALA A 36 -0.54 -7.90 3.01
C ALA A 36 -1.25 -9.23 2.70
N GLY A 37 -1.61 -9.46 1.43
CA GLY A 37 -2.19 -10.72 0.99
C GLY A 37 -1.24 -11.91 1.20
N HIS A 38 0.05 -11.72 0.91
CA HIS A 38 1.06 -12.76 1.13
C HIS A 38 1.18 -13.15 2.60
N VAL A 39 1.22 -12.18 3.50
CA VAL A 39 1.34 -12.40 4.95
C VAL A 39 0.12 -13.14 5.52
N VAL A 40 -1.08 -12.77 5.09
CA VAL A 40 -2.33 -13.43 5.53
C VAL A 40 -2.36 -14.91 5.15
N ARG A 41 -1.76 -15.27 4.01
CA ARG A 41 -1.74 -16.66 3.50
C ARG A 41 -0.64 -17.52 4.13
N TYR A 42 0.19 -16.96 5.01
CA TYR A 42 1.07 -17.79 5.83
C TYR A 42 0.24 -18.66 6.76
N THR A 43 0.36 -19.98 6.58
CA THR A 43 -0.27 -20.99 7.43
C THR A 43 0.59 -21.32 8.66
N ASP A 44 1.84 -20.87 8.68
CA ASP A 44 2.76 -21.09 9.78
C ASP A 44 2.72 -19.96 10.81
N ARG A 45 3.04 -20.28 12.06
CA ARG A 45 3.03 -19.32 13.19
C ARG A 45 4.24 -18.37 13.16
N ARG A 46 4.68 -17.94 11.98
CA ARG A 46 5.82 -17.04 11.81
C ARG A 46 5.59 -15.72 12.52
N TRP A 47 6.68 -15.17 13.06
CA TRP A 47 6.67 -13.84 13.65
C TRP A 47 6.20 -12.76 12.68
N THR A 48 6.48 -12.91 11.38
CA THR A 48 6.00 -11.98 10.34
C THR A 48 4.47 -11.83 10.38
N ALA A 49 3.72 -12.94 10.31
CA ALA A 49 2.26 -12.90 10.37
C ALA A 49 1.76 -12.40 11.74
N ARG A 50 2.38 -12.86 12.83
CA ARG A 50 2.00 -12.45 14.20
C ARG A 50 2.16 -10.96 14.42
N VAL A 51 3.26 -10.35 13.96
CA VAL A 51 3.55 -8.93 14.16
C VAL A 51 2.69 -8.07 13.24
N THR A 52 2.53 -8.46 11.97
CA THR A 52 1.73 -7.70 11.00
C THR A 52 0.24 -7.69 11.37
N LEU A 53 -0.32 -8.81 11.81
CA LEU A 53 -1.74 -8.93 12.19
C LEU A 53 -2.01 -8.54 13.65
N TRP A 54 -1.02 -8.02 14.37
CA TRP A 54 -1.19 -7.67 15.77
C TRP A 54 -1.98 -6.37 15.94
N ASN A 55 -3.12 -6.46 16.62
CA ASN A 55 -4.01 -5.33 16.91
C ASN A 55 -3.45 -4.35 17.99
N GLY A 56 -2.27 -4.65 18.53
CA GLY A 56 -1.65 -3.89 19.61
C GLY A 56 -2.06 -4.37 21.01
N PRO A 57 -1.57 -3.70 22.06
CA PRO A 57 -1.90 -4.03 23.45
C PRO A 57 -3.34 -3.66 23.79
N THR A 58 -3.95 -4.45 24.68
CA THR A 58 -5.28 -4.19 25.23
C THR A 58 -5.28 -2.88 26.02
N GLY A 59 -6.25 -1.99 25.75
CA GLY A 59 -6.41 -0.72 26.46
C GLY A 59 -6.80 0.43 25.55
N LYS A 60 -7.05 1.61 26.14
CA LYS A 60 -7.34 2.85 25.42
C LYS A 60 -6.13 3.78 25.52
N ARG A 61 -5.65 4.30 24.40
CA ARG A 61 -4.65 5.38 24.40
C ARG A 61 -5.31 6.70 24.78
N SER A 62 -4.52 7.65 25.30
CA SER A 62 -4.99 9.00 25.64
C SER A 62 -5.55 9.73 24.41
N ARG A 63 -6.43 10.72 24.65
CA ARG A 63 -7.06 11.51 23.58
C ARG A 63 -6.01 12.33 22.81
N GLY A 64 -6.01 12.19 21.49
CA GLY A 64 -5.18 12.89 20.50
C GLY A 64 -5.60 12.44 19.09
N ARG A 65 -4.97 12.93 18.01
CA ARG A 65 -5.22 12.38 16.66
C ARG A 65 -4.78 10.92 16.64
N PRO A 66 -5.69 9.95 16.44
CA PRO A 66 -5.28 8.57 16.32
C PRO A 66 -4.37 8.43 15.10
N PRO A 67 -3.16 7.84 15.24
CA PRO A 67 -2.34 7.55 14.07
C PRO A 67 -3.09 6.53 13.21
N THR A 68 -3.17 6.79 11.90
CA THR A 68 -3.64 5.81 10.91
C THR A 68 -2.81 4.54 11.06
N ARG A 69 -3.47 3.42 11.31
CA ARG A 69 -2.82 2.11 11.40
C ARG A 69 -2.44 1.64 10.01
N TRP A 70 -1.44 0.76 9.98
CA TRP A 70 -0.96 0.16 8.74
C TRP A 70 -2.07 -0.55 7.94
N GLU A 71 -3.10 -1.09 8.61
CA GLU A 71 -4.21 -1.84 8.01
C GLU A 71 -5.41 -0.96 7.63
N ASP A 72 -5.44 0.30 8.06
CA ASP A 72 -6.63 1.14 7.88
C ASP A 72 -6.88 1.42 6.38
N ASP A 73 -5.82 1.58 5.59
CA ASP A 73 -5.93 1.72 4.13
C ASP A 73 -6.30 0.41 3.44
N LEU A 74 -5.91 -0.75 3.98
CA LEU A 74 -6.39 -2.04 3.51
C LEU A 74 -7.89 -2.20 3.75
N ARG A 75 -8.35 -1.82 4.96
CA ARG A 75 -9.77 -1.86 5.35
C ARG A 75 -10.63 -0.89 4.55
N GLN A 76 -10.07 0.23 4.12
CA GLN A 76 -10.79 1.18 3.27
C GLN A 76 -11.23 0.53 1.94
N ILE A 77 -10.45 -0.42 1.41
CA ILE A 77 -10.71 -1.06 0.12
C ILE A 77 -11.36 -2.44 0.26
N ALA A 78 -10.83 -3.29 1.15
CA ALA A 78 -11.30 -4.67 1.34
C ALA A 78 -12.23 -4.82 2.55
N GLY A 79 -12.59 -3.74 3.24
CA GLY A 79 -13.50 -3.78 4.38
C GLY A 79 -12.89 -4.36 5.67
N PRO A 80 -13.70 -4.51 6.73
CA PRO A 80 -13.22 -4.94 8.05
C PRO A 80 -12.65 -6.38 8.06
N ASN A 81 -13.17 -7.25 7.19
CA ASN A 81 -12.75 -8.65 7.06
C ASN A 81 -11.69 -8.84 5.95
N TRP A 82 -10.86 -7.82 5.71
CA TRP A 82 -9.86 -7.85 4.64
C TRP A 82 -8.94 -9.07 4.70
N THR A 83 -8.69 -9.63 5.89
CA THR A 83 -7.89 -10.85 6.07
C THR A 83 -8.54 -12.09 5.47
N ASP A 84 -9.87 -12.18 5.45
CA ASP A 84 -10.56 -13.30 4.83
C ASP A 84 -10.54 -13.14 3.30
N ILE A 85 -10.79 -11.92 2.82
CA ILE A 85 -10.71 -11.57 1.39
C ILE A 85 -9.30 -11.83 0.84
N ALA A 86 -8.27 -11.46 1.59
CA ALA A 86 -6.87 -11.64 1.23
C ALA A 86 -6.44 -13.11 1.10
N ARG A 87 -7.21 -14.08 1.61
CA ARG A 87 -6.91 -15.51 1.40
C ARG A 87 -7.17 -15.94 -0.04
N ASP A 88 -8.19 -15.38 -0.67
CA ASP A 88 -8.47 -15.58 -2.08
C ASP A 88 -7.53 -14.70 -2.92
N ARG A 89 -6.69 -15.33 -3.74
CA ARG A 89 -5.68 -14.61 -4.54
C ARG A 89 -6.31 -13.79 -5.65
N ASP A 90 -7.38 -14.28 -6.25
CA ASP A 90 -8.00 -13.66 -7.42
C ASP A 90 -8.83 -12.45 -6.98
N VAL A 91 -9.61 -12.61 -5.91
CA VAL A 91 -10.33 -11.49 -5.29
C VAL A 91 -9.35 -10.43 -4.79
N TRP A 92 -8.28 -10.83 -4.07
CA TRP A 92 -7.28 -9.88 -3.60
C TRP A 92 -6.58 -9.13 -4.75
N ALA A 93 -6.22 -9.83 -5.83
CA ALA A 93 -5.58 -9.20 -6.99
C ALA A 93 -6.51 -8.20 -7.69
N SER A 94 -7.81 -8.51 -7.82
CA SER A 94 -8.78 -7.62 -8.45
C SER A 94 -8.96 -6.27 -7.74
N LEU A 95 -8.67 -6.20 -6.44
CA LEU A 95 -8.77 -4.98 -5.63
C LEU A 95 -7.48 -4.14 -5.62
N GLU A 96 -6.37 -4.64 -6.19
CA GLU A 96 -5.07 -3.94 -6.17
C GLU A 96 -5.17 -2.57 -6.86
N GLU A 97 -5.89 -2.49 -7.99
CA GLU A 97 -6.03 -1.23 -8.73
C GLU A 97 -6.76 -0.18 -7.90
N ALA A 98 -7.86 -0.56 -7.24
CA ALA A 98 -8.63 0.33 -6.36
C ALA A 98 -7.77 0.87 -5.21
N PHE A 99 -6.92 0.02 -4.61
CA PHE A 99 -5.99 0.43 -3.57
C PHE A 99 -4.90 1.40 -4.06
N THR A 100 -4.39 1.18 -5.27
CA THR A 100 -3.37 2.08 -5.82
C THR A 100 -3.92 3.42 -6.27
N GLN A 101 -5.19 3.49 -6.67
CA GLN A 101 -5.84 4.74 -7.08
C GLN A 101 -6.26 5.58 -5.87
N SER A 102 -6.75 4.97 -4.79
CA SER A 102 -7.18 5.71 -3.59
C SER A 102 -6.03 6.43 -2.87
N GLY A 103 -4.83 5.83 -2.85
CA GLY A 103 -3.64 6.44 -2.24
C GLY A 103 -3.06 7.63 -3.00
N VAL A 104 -3.56 7.93 -4.21
CA VAL A 104 -3.14 9.07 -5.04
C VAL A 104 -4.00 10.33 -4.76
N PHE A 105 -5.15 10.18 -4.10
CA PHE A 105 -6.14 11.26 -3.89
C PHE A 105 -6.46 11.58 -2.43
N ALA A 106 -5.62 11.16 -1.47
CA ALA A 106 -5.76 11.59 -0.09
C ALA A 106 -5.15 12.99 0.09
N ASP A 107 -5.87 14.01 -0.40
CA ASP A 107 -5.74 15.40 0.04
C ASP A 107 -6.57 15.62 1.32
#